data_AF-A0A3P0P665-F1
#
_entry.id   AF-A0A3P0P665-F1
#
_cell.length_a   1.000
_cell.length_b   1.000
_cell.length_c   1.000
_cell.angle_alpha   90.00
_cell.angle_beta   90.00
_cell.angle_gamma   90.00
#
_symmetry.space_group_name_H-M   'P 1'
#
loop_
_entity.id
_entity.type
_entity.pdbx_description
1 polymer ?
#
loop_
_entity_poly.entity_id
_entity_poly.type
_entity_poly.pdbx_seq_one_letter_code
_entity_poly.pdbx_strand_id
1 'polypeptide(L)'
;MRAPTTCADSTTWTSVFASSIRTAGSNESGSEVRLIEAQMGNRMLATLTIGQAPRKNIASVVEAAMPHGVKCVHAGLLDGLTRNEMEVRFASRGNGRKLVTRVASGATVVLDKEAVGNALQEKIVRLEAQGCESILLLCTGEFDGLSCKRARLFEPDKMVPAIIGALARSEKVGVVMPLREQIETEVAKWRILSTPALYAAASPYSDDI
;
A
#
# COMPACT_ATOMS: atom_id res chain seq x y z
N MET A 1 18.98 16.58 41.04
CA MET A 1 18.51 17.62 40.10
C MET A 1 17.57 16.97 39.11
N ARG A 2 16.26 17.29 39.20
CA ARG A 2 15.21 16.79 38.29
C ARG A 2 14.97 17.86 37.22
N ALA A 3 15.04 17.49 35.95
CA ALA A 3 14.56 18.31 34.85
C ALA A 3 13.05 18.09 34.65
N PRO A 4 12.27 19.11 34.24
CA PRO A 4 10.83 18.99 34.05
C PRO A 4 10.50 18.39 32.67
N THR A 5 9.59 17.41 32.67
CA THR A 5 8.96 16.88 31.46
C THR A 5 7.61 17.56 31.27
N THR A 6 7.50 18.45 30.29
CA THR A 6 6.21 18.92 29.75
C THR A 6 6.11 18.44 28.31
N CYS A 7 5.33 17.39 28.07
CA CYS A 7 4.90 17.00 26.72
C CYS A 7 3.87 18.02 26.23
N ALA A 8 4.19 18.69 25.11
CA ALA A 8 3.27 19.59 24.41
C ALA A 8 2.28 18.78 23.55
N ASP A 9 1.03 19.25 23.54
CA ASP A 9 -0.13 18.71 22.83
C ASP A 9 0.06 18.62 21.30
N SER A 10 -0.55 17.59 20.71
CA SER A 10 -0.52 17.21 19.29
C SER A 10 -1.29 18.15 18.34
N THR A 11 -1.73 19.32 18.80
CA THR A 11 -2.60 20.24 18.04
C THR A 11 -1.84 21.30 17.22
N THR A 12 -0.50 21.37 17.33
CA THR A 12 0.29 22.45 16.73
C THR A 12 0.71 22.22 15.27
N TRP A 13 0.68 20.98 14.76
CA TRP A 13 1.17 20.67 13.41
C TRP A 13 0.22 21.05 12.27
N THR A 14 -1.09 21.12 12.51
CA THR A 14 -2.07 21.57 11.51
C THR A 14 -2.04 23.09 11.26
N SER A 15 -1.46 23.88 12.17
CA SER A 15 -1.47 25.35 12.07
C SER A 15 -0.39 25.93 11.16
N VAL A 16 0.76 25.25 11.03
CA VAL A 16 1.93 25.80 10.33
C VAL A 16 1.77 25.76 8.80
N PHE A 17 1.01 24.81 8.25
CA PHE A 17 0.69 24.77 6.82
C PHE A 17 -0.44 25.74 6.41
N ALA A 18 -1.29 26.16 7.35
CA ALA A 18 -2.43 27.04 7.08
C ALA A 18 -2.11 28.54 7.21
N SER A 19 -0.91 28.92 7.66
CA SER A 19 -0.57 30.33 7.92
C SER A 19 0.07 31.06 6.73
N SER A 20 0.74 30.36 5.82
CA SER A 20 1.50 31.03 4.75
C SER A 20 0.67 31.46 3.53
N ILE A 21 -0.63 31.12 3.49
CA ILE A 21 -1.54 31.50 2.39
C ILE A 21 -2.35 32.77 2.73
N ARG A 22 -2.32 33.26 3.97
CA ARG A 22 -3.30 34.26 4.45
C ARG A 22 -2.89 35.74 4.34
N THR A 23 -2.07 36.09 3.36
CA THR A 23 -1.79 37.51 3.08
C THR A 23 -1.76 37.86 1.59
N ALA A 24 -2.87 37.66 0.89
CA ALA A 24 -3.35 38.48 -0.23
C ALA A 24 -4.69 37.93 -0.79
N GLY A 25 -5.72 38.77 -0.93
CA GLY A 25 -6.89 38.53 -1.79
C GLY A 25 -8.13 37.88 -1.14
N SER A 26 -8.95 38.67 -0.45
CA SER A 26 -10.12 38.20 0.33
C SER A 26 -11.43 38.03 -0.46
N ASN A 27 -11.41 37.59 -1.72
CA ASN A 27 -12.64 37.20 -2.42
C ASN A 27 -12.47 36.11 -3.50
N GLU A 28 -11.26 35.88 -4.03
CA GLU A 28 -10.99 34.80 -5.00
C GLU A 28 -10.70 33.44 -4.32
N SER A 29 -10.21 33.47 -3.07
CA SER A 29 -9.78 32.28 -2.34
C SER A 29 -10.95 31.35 -1.96
N GLY A 30 -12.17 31.87 -1.82
CA GLY A 30 -13.34 31.08 -1.44
C GLY A 30 -13.93 30.26 -2.59
N SER A 31 -13.88 30.78 -3.82
CA SER A 31 -14.31 30.06 -5.03
C SER A 31 -13.31 28.99 -5.43
N GLU A 32 -12.01 29.27 -5.29
CA GLU A 32 -10.94 28.35 -5.67
C GLU A 32 -10.86 27.15 -4.71
N VAL A 33 -11.00 27.37 -3.40
CA VAL A 33 -11.10 26.28 -2.41
C VAL A 33 -12.32 25.39 -2.67
N ARG A 34 -13.49 25.98 -2.97
CA ARG A 34 -14.69 25.20 -3.31
C ARG A 34 -14.56 24.43 -4.62
N LEU A 35 -13.85 24.98 -5.61
CA LEU A 35 -13.52 24.30 -6.87
C LEU A 35 -12.56 23.12 -6.63
N ILE A 36 -11.54 23.29 -5.78
CA ILE A 36 -10.61 22.22 -5.40
C ILE A 36 -11.36 21.13 -4.62
N GLU A 37 -12.19 21.49 -3.66
CA GLU A 37 -13.02 20.54 -2.89
C GLU A 37 -14.02 19.79 -3.79
N ALA A 38 -14.68 20.49 -4.73
CA ALA A 38 -15.58 19.88 -5.71
C ALA A 38 -14.82 18.98 -6.71
N GLN A 39 -13.61 19.37 -7.13
CA GLN A 39 -12.72 18.52 -7.95
C GLN A 39 -12.18 17.32 -7.17
N MET A 40 -12.01 17.43 -5.85
CA MET A 40 -11.64 16.31 -4.97
C MET A 40 -12.82 15.35 -4.73
N GLY A 41 -14.06 15.85 -4.73
CA GLY A 41 -15.30 15.07 -4.57
C GLY A 41 -15.57 14.00 -5.63
N ASN A 42 -14.83 14.03 -6.75
CA ASN A 42 -14.91 13.04 -7.82
C ASN A 42 -13.66 12.14 -7.92
N ARG A 43 -12.64 12.33 -7.06
CA ARG A 43 -11.41 11.54 -7.14
C ARG A 43 -11.60 10.16 -6.54
N MET A 44 -11.05 9.15 -7.21
CA MET A 44 -11.20 7.77 -6.78
C MET A 44 -9.84 7.07 -6.64
N LEU A 45 -9.59 6.57 -5.43
CA LEU A 45 -8.46 5.70 -5.09
C LEU A 45 -8.95 4.25 -5.05
N ALA A 46 -8.38 3.40 -5.87
CA ALA A 46 -8.52 1.97 -5.67
C ALA A 46 -7.44 1.44 -4.73
N THR A 47 -7.80 0.57 -3.80
CA THR A 47 -6.81 -0.34 -3.19
C THR A 47 -6.96 -1.71 -3.83
N LEU A 48 -5.87 -2.30 -4.29
CA LEU A 48 -5.86 -3.62 -4.90
C LEU A 48 -5.10 -4.60 -4.00
N THR A 49 -5.79 -5.60 -3.45
CA THR A 49 -5.14 -6.67 -2.68
C THR A 49 -5.06 -7.96 -3.49
N ILE A 50 -4.02 -8.78 -3.26
CA ILE A 50 -3.93 -10.12 -3.88
C ILE A 50 -5.00 -11.05 -3.31
N GLY A 51 -5.44 -10.85 -2.07
CA GLY A 51 -6.53 -11.63 -1.47
C GLY A 51 -7.91 -11.17 -1.95
N GLN A 52 -8.87 -11.26 -1.03
CA GLN A 52 -10.22 -10.72 -1.22
C GLN A 52 -10.34 -9.38 -0.51
N ALA A 53 -11.12 -8.47 -1.09
CA ALA A 53 -11.41 -7.17 -0.52
C ALA A 53 -12.73 -7.15 0.28
N PRO A 54 -12.88 -6.18 1.22
CA PRO A 54 -11.83 -5.28 1.68
C PRO A 54 -10.82 -6.00 2.59
N ARG A 55 -9.56 -5.59 2.54
CA ARG A 55 -8.56 -5.99 3.55
C ARG A 55 -8.84 -5.21 4.83
N LYS A 56 -9.72 -5.76 5.69
CA LYS A 56 -10.32 -5.07 6.84
C LYS A 56 -9.33 -4.29 7.71
N ASN A 57 -8.14 -4.84 7.96
CA ASN A 57 -7.12 -4.20 8.81
C ASN A 57 -6.34 -3.06 8.15
N ILE A 58 -6.56 -2.80 6.85
CA ILE A 58 -5.89 -1.74 6.09
C ILE A 58 -6.91 -0.77 5.49
N ALA A 59 -8.08 -1.26 5.05
CA ALA A 59 -9.10 -0.46 4.41
C ALA A 59 -9.49 0.77 5.24
N SER A 60 -9.78 0.58 6.54
CA SER A 60 -10.13 1.68 7.45
C SER A 60 -8.99 2.69 7.65
N VAL A 61 -7.74 2.23 7.66
CA VAL A 61 -6.56 3.12 7.77
C VAL A 61 -6.41 3.97 6.51
N VAL A 62 -6.60 3.37 5.33
CA VAL A 62 -6.55 4.10 4.06
C VAL A 62 -7.68 5.12 3.98
N GLU A 63 -8.92 4.71 4.27
CA GLU A 63 -10.09 5.60 4.25
C GLU A 63 -9.92 6.78 5.21
N ALA A 64 -9.44 6.54 6.44
CA ALA A 64 -9.21 7.59 7.43
C ALA A 64 -8.08 8.56 7.04
N ALA A 65 -7.13 8.12 6.21
CA ALA A 65 -6.03 8.96 5.73
C ALA A 65 -6.42 9.79 4.48
N MET A 66 -7.55 9.50 3.84
CA MET A 66 -7.95 10.19 2.62
C MET A 66 -8.59 11.55 2.92
N PRO A 67 -8.30 12.59 2.11
CA PRO A 67 -9.01 13.87 2.18
C PRO A 67 -10.52 13.69 1.97
N HIS A 68 -11.31 14.62 2.51
CA HIS A 68 -12.74 14.67 2.25
C HIS A 68 -13.04 14.70 0.74
N GLY A 69 -14.03 13.91 0.32
CA GLY A 69 -14.47 13.81 -1.07
C GLY A 69 -13.77 12.72 -1.89
N VAL A 70 -12.63 12.19 -1.44
CA VAL A 70 -11.97 11.07 -2.13
C VAL A 70 -12.72 9.76 -1.85
N LYS A 71 -13.17 9.10 -2.90
CA LYS A 71 -13.82 7.78 -2.82
C LYS A 71 -12.77 6.67 -2.81
N CYS A 72 -12.82 5.79 -1.82
CA CYS A 72 -12.05 4.55 -1.82
C CYS A 72 -12.84 3.41 -2.48
N VAL A 73 -12.20 2.68 -3.40
CA VAL A 73 -12.70 1.43 -3.97
C VAL A 73 -11.76 0.31 -3.58
N HIS A 74 -12.24 -0.63 -2.77
CA HIS A 74 -11.45 -1.77 -2.35
C HIS A 74 -11.72 -2.96 -3.28
N ALA A 75 -10.67 -3.44 -3.95
CA ALA A 75 -10.74 -4.57 -4.87
C ALA A 75 -9.73 -5.66 -4.49
N GLY A 76 -10.17 -6.90 -4.57
CA GLY A 76 -9.36 -8.10 -4.41
C GLY A 76 -9.16 -8.80 -5.75
N LEU A 77 -7.97 -9.34 -5.93
CA LEU A 77 -7.68 -10.18 -7.09
C LEU A 77 -8.57 -11.44 -7.11
N LEU A 78 -8.83 -11.99 -5.92
CA LEU A 78 -9.62 -13.22 -5.71
C LEU A 78 -11.10 -12.96 -5.42
N ASP A 79 -11.58 -11.72 -5.59
CA ASP A 79 -12.98 -11.39 -5.38
C ASP A 79 -13.88 -12.20 -6.33
N GLY A 80 -14.90 -12.83 -5.75
CA GLY A 80 -15.89 -13.63 -6.48
C GLY A 80 -15.40 -14.99 -6.97
N LEU A 81 -14.14 -15.37 -6.72
CA LEU A 81 -13.61 -16.68 -7.15
C LEU A 81 -13.92 -17.77 -6.11
N THR A 82 -14.36 -18.91 -6.61
CA THR A 82 -14.46 -20.16 -5.86
C THR A 82 -13.08 -20.79 -5.67
N ARG A 83 -12.96 -21.74 -4.73
CA ARG A 83 -11.72 -22.50 -4.52
C ARG A 83 -11.21 -23.17 -5.80
N ASN A 84 -12.10 -23.84 -6.52
CA ASN A 84 -11.74 -24.53 -7.76
C ASN A 84 -11.24 -23.56 -8.84
N GLU A 85 -11.89 -22.40 -9.00
CA GLU A 85 -11.43 -21.37 -9.94
C GLU A 85 -10.06 -20.80 -9.54
N MET A 86 -9.81 -20.61 -8.24
CA MET A 86 -8.50 -20.19 -7.75
C MET A 86 -7.42 -21.22 -8.06
N GLU A 87 -7.71 -22.51 -7.85
CA GLU A 87 -6.78 -23.61 -8.16
C GLU A 87 -6.50 -23.69 -9.66
N VAL A 88 -7.52 -23.64 -10.51
CA VAL A 88 -7.33 -23.67 -11.97
C VAL A 88 -6.54 -22.45 -12.46
N ARG A 89 -6.84 -21.26 -11.93
CA ARG A 89 -6.27 -20.00 -12.44
C ARG A 89 -4.88 -19.69 -11.88
N PHE A 90 -4.60 -20.08 -10.64
CA PHE A 90 -3.40 -19.66 -9.90
C PHE A 90 -2.60 -20.81 -9.28
N ALA A 91 -2.89 -22.08 -9.60
CA ALA A 91 -2.04 -23.18 -9.15
C ALA A 91 -0.57 -22.96 -9.53
N SER A 92 0.31 -23.31 -8.60
CA SER A 92 1.77 -23.28 -8.78
C SER A 92 2.18 -24.07 -10.02
N ARG A 93 2.79 -23.41 -11.02
CA ARG A 93 3.18 -24.06 -12.28
C ARG A 93 4.63 -24.55 -12.22
N GLY A 94 4.92 -25.37 -11.22
CA GLY A 94 6.26 -25.91 -10.97
C GLY A 94 7.01 -25.17 -9.85
N ASN A 95 8.29 -24.92 -10.08
CA ASN A 95 9.27 -24.36 -9.14
C ASN A 95 9.38 -22.81 -9.20
N GLY A 96 8.39 -22.14 -9.78
CA GLY A 96 8.29 -20.68 -9.75
C GLY A 96 8.08 -20.10 -8.35
N ARG A 97 8.24 -18.78 -8.21
CA ARG A 97 8.00 -18.06 -6.94
C ARG A 97 6.53 -18.22 -6.53
N LYS A 98 6.29 -18.50 -5.26
CA LYS A 98 4.95 -18.68 -4.69
C LYS A 98 4.55 -17.47 -3.87
N LEU A 99 3.25 -17.19 -3.83
CA LEU A 99 2.64 -16.19 -2.97
C LEU A 99 1.64 -16.87 -2.05
N VAL A 100 1.72 -16.55 -0.76
CA VAL A 100 0.80 -17.08 0.25
C VAL A 100 -0.14 -15.96 0.66
N THR A 101 -1.44 -16.23 0.62
CA THR A 101 -2.46 -15.28 1.07
C THR A 101 -3.60 -16.01 1.78
N ARG A 102 -4.42 -15.27 2.53
CA ARG A 102 -5.59 -15.78 3.22
C ARG A 102 -6.86 -15.26 2.55
N VAL A 103 -7.81 -16.15 2.29
CA VAL A 103 -9.13 -15.79 1.73
C VAL A 103 -10.16 -15.56 2.86
N ALA A 104 -11.35 -15.06 2.54
CA ALA A 104 -12.36 -14.66 3.52
C ALA A 104 -12.80 -15.78 4.47
N SER A 105 -12.73 -17.04 4.03
CA SER A 105 -12.98 -18.20 4.89
C SER A 105 -11.91 -18.46 5.95
N GLY A 106 -10.83 -17.67 5.95
CA GLY A 106 -9.67 -17.88 6.81
C GLY A 106 -8.68 -18.90 6.26
N ALA A 107 -9.01 -19.62 5.18
CA ALA A 107 -8.10 -20.58 4.58
C ALA A 107 -6.89 -19.91 3.92
N THR A 108 -5.72 -20.54 4.06
CA THR A 108 -4.51 -20.17 3.32
C THR A 108 -4.57 -20.73 1.91
N VAL A 109 -4.20 -19.93 0.92
CA VAL A 109 -4.04 -20.33 -0.48
C VAL A 109 -2.64 -19.96 -0.96
N VAL A 110 -2.07 -20.83 -1.78
CA VAL A 110 -0.75 -20.65 -2.40
C VAL A 110 -0.96 -20.41 -3.89
N LEU A 111 -0.43 -19.31 -4.38
CA LEU A 111 -0.64 -18.84 -5.74
C LEU A 111 0.70 -18.77 -6.48
N ASP A 112 0.68 -19.08 -7.77
CA ASP A 112 1.78 -18.82 -8.68
C ASP A 112 2.00 -17.30 -8.87
N LYS A 113 3.22 -16.81 -8.65
CA LYS A 113 3.53 -15.38 -8.70
C LYS A 113 3.32 -14.78 -10.09
N GLU A 114 3.65 -15.50 -11.15
CA GLU A 114 3.52 -15.01 -12.53
C GLU A 114 2.04 -14.92 -12.93
N ALA A 115 1.26 -15.96 -12.63
CA ALA A 115 -0.19 -15.94 -12.85
C ALA A 115 -0.87 -14.79 -12.09
N VAL A 116 -0.43 -14.51 -10.86
CA VAL A 116 -0.89 -13.37 -10.07
C VAL A 116 -0.51 -12.04 -10.74
N GLY A 117 0.74 -11.89 -11.20
CA GLY A 117 1.19 -10.67 -11.89
C GLY A 117 0.34 -10.33 -13.12
N ASN A 118 0.09 -11.32 -13.98
CA ASN A 118 -0.76 -11.16 -15.16
C ASN A 118 -2.19 -10.75 -14.79
N ALA A 119 -2.78 -11.41 -13.78
CA ALA A 119 -4.12 -11.10 -13.34
C ALA A 119 -4.23 -9.73 -12.61
N LEU A 120 -3.18 -9.30 -11.90
CA LEU A 120 -3.10 -7.96 -11.32
C LEU A 120 -3.14 -6.89 -12.42
N GLN A 121 -2.39 -7.08 -13.51
CA GLN A 121 -2.42 -6.16 -14.64
C GLN A 121 -3.82 -6.04 -15.27
N GLU A 122 -4.53 -7.15 -15.45
CA GLU A 122 -5.93 -7.12 -15.91
C GLU A 122 -6.82 -6.33 -14.93
N LYS A 123 -6.63 -6.50 -13.62
CA LYS A 123 -7.42 -5.81 -12.60
C LYS A 123 -7.14 -4.31 -12.59
N ILE A 124 -5.87 -3.91 -12.73
CA ILE A 124 -5.44 -2.51 -12.87
C ILE A 124 -6.17 -1.85 -14.05
N VAL A 125 -6.17 -2.48 -15.22
CA VAL A 125 -6.86 -1.94 -16.41
C VAL A 125 -8.35 -1.75 -16.16
N ARG A 126 -9.01 -2.68 -15.46
CA ARG A 126 -10.43 -2.57 -15.11
C ARG A 126 -10.69 -1.43 -14.13
N LEU A 127 -9.85 -1.27 -13.11
CA LEU A 127 -9.97 -0.18 -12.14
C LEU A 127 -9.79 1.19 -12.82
N GLU A 128 -8.84 1.31 -13.75
CA GLU A 128 -8.69 2.51 -14.58
C GLU A 128 -9.91 2.80 -15.45
N ALA A 129 -10.55 1.75 -16.00
CA ALA A 129 -11.77 1.89 -16.79
C ALA A 129 -12.98 2.30 -15.94
N GLN A 130 -12.97 1.98 -14.64
CA GLN A 130 -13.97 2.44 -13.67
C GLN A 130 -13.78 3.91 -13.25
N GLY A 131 -12.70 4.56 -13.69
CA GLY A 131 -12.40 5.94 -13.35
C GLY A 131 -11.49 6.10 -12.12
N CYS A 132 -10.81 5.04 -11.66
CA CYS A 132 -9.78 5.19 -10.64
C CYS A 132 -8.60 5.98 -11.20
N GLU A 133 -8.28 7.11 -10.58
CA GLU A 133 -7.13 7.94 -10.96
C GLU A 133 -5.85 7.49 -10.24
N SER A 134 -6.01 6.73 -9.15
CA SER A 134 -4.93 6.20 -8.35
C SER A 134 -5.25 4.76 -7.94
N ILE A 135 -4.23 3.91 -7.95
CA ILE A 135 -4.33 2.51 -7.55
C ILE A 135 -3.19 2.21 -6.59
N LEU A 136 -3.52 1.85 -5.35
CA LEU A 136 -2.58 1.41 -4.33
C LEU A 136 -2.59 -0.11 -4.25
N LEU A 137 -1.49 -0.75 -4.65
CA LEU A 137 -1.32 -2.19 -4.45
C LEU A 137 -1.08 -2.45 -2.96
N LEU A 138 -1.85 -3.36 -2.35
CA LEU A 138 -1.67 -3.79 -0.96
C LEU A 138 -0.81 -5.05 -0.91
N CYS A 139 0.41 -4.94 -1.43
CA CYS A 139 1.43 -5.98 -1.45
C CYS A 139 2.82 -5.35 -1.43
N THR A 140 3.76 -6.01 -0.74
CA THR A 140 5.20 -5.67 -0.76
C THR A 140 6.01 -6.71 -1.53
N GLY A 141 5.34 -7.51 -2.38
CA GLY A 141 5.99 -8.40 -3.32
C GLY A 141 6.24 -7.67 -4.63
N GLU A 142 7.44 -7.83 -5.17
CA GLU A 142 7.84 -7.28 -6.46
C GLU A 142 7.03 -7.90 -7.61
N PHE A 143 6.50 -7.10 -8.53
CA PHE A 143 5.89 -7.58 -9.77
C PHE A 143 6.44 -6.80 -10.97
N ASP A 144 6.98 -7.51 -11.93
CA ASP A 144 7.56 -6.91 -13.14
C ASP A 144 6.45 -6.47 -14.10
N GLY A 145 6.59 -5.27 -14.67
CA GLY A 145 5.76 -4.81 -15.78
C GLY A 145 4.35 -4.31 -15.43
N LEU A 146 3.98 -4.24 -14.13
CA LEU A 146 2.72 -3.61 -13.75
C LEU A 146 2.70 -2.14 -14.17
N SER A 147 1.64 -1.73 -14.85
CA SER A 147 1.53 -0.38 -15.42
C SER A 147 0.08 0.09 -15.52
N CYS A 148 -0.10 1.40 -15.46
CA CYS A 148 -1.35 2.10 -15.72
C CYS A 148 -1.22 2.92 -16.99
N LYS A 149 -2.32 3.12 -17.73
CA LYS A 149 -2.36 4.02 -18.90
C LYS A 149 -2.56 5.48 -18.51
N ARG A 150 -3.35 5.74 -17.47
CA ARG A 150 -3.78 7.07 -17.03
C ARG A 150 -3.61 7.25 -15.52
N ALA A 151 -3.96 6.22 -14.75
CA ALA A 151 -3.89 6.26 -13.30
C ALA A 151 -2.44 6.26 -12.79
N ARG A 152 -2.27 6.68 -11.55
CA ARG A 152 -1.01 6.49 -10.82
C ARG A 152 -1.05 5.16 -10.09
N LEU A 153 -0.03 4.33 -10.31
CA LEU A 153 0.16 3.09 -9.58
C LEU A 153 1.11 3.34 -8.41
N PHE A 154 0.67 3.01 -7.20
CA PHE A 154 1.46 3.07 -5.98
C PHE A 154 1.79 1.64 -5.55
N GLU A 155 3.07 1.30 -5.63
CA GLU A 155 3.61 -0.02 -5.29
C GLU A 155 4.42 0.11 -3.99
N PRO A 156 3.90 -0.39 -2.84
CA PRO A 156 4.62 -0.33 -1.57
C PRO A 156 6.01 -0.93 -1.62
N ASP A 157 6.19 -1.97 -2.45
CA ASP A 157 7.49 -2.60 -2.67
C ASP A 157 8.56 -1.60 -3.13
N LYS A 158 8.21 -0.64 -4.00
CA LYS A 158 9.13 0.40 -4.50
C LYS A 158 9.20 1.61 -3.56
N MET A 159 8.06 1.98 -2.98
CA MET A 159 7.93 3.20 -2.16
C MET A 159 8.58 3.07 -0.80
N VAL A 160 8.34 1.96 -0.08
CA VAL A 160 8.76 1.81 1.32
C VAL A 160 10.29 1.86 1.45
N PRO A 161 11.09 1.10 0.67
CA PRO A 161 12.55 1.17 0.79
C PRO A 161 13.10 2.56 0.50
N ALA A 162 12.55 3.27 -0.50
CA ALA A 162 12.97 4.61 -0.86
C ALA A 162 12.66 5.63 0.25
N ILE A 163 11.46 5.59 0.81
CA ILE A 163 11.05 6.46 1.92
C ILE A 163 11.91 6.19 3.15
N ILE A 164 12.09 4.92 3.52
CA ILE A 164 12.91 4.55 4.68
C ILE A 164 14.37 4.92 4.45
N GLY A 165 14.93 4.74 3.26
CA GLY A 165 16.30 5.17 2.96
C GLY A 165 16.50 6.67 3.11
N ALA A 166 15.53 7.48 2.70
CA ALA A 166 15.58 8.93 2.89
C ALA A 166 15.48 9.34 4.37
N LEU A 167 14.65 8.65 5.15
CA LEU A 167 14.42 8.96 6.56
C LEU A 167 15.53 8.47 7.49
N ALA A 168 15.98 7.23 7.30
CA ALA A 168 16.96 6.59 8.17
C ALA A 168 18.36 7.20 8.05
N ARG A 169 18.69 7.85 6.92
CA ARG A 169 20.04 8.41 6.67
C ARG A 169 21.12 7.37 6.95
N SER A 170 21.92 7.54 8.00
CA SER A 170 23.01 6.63 8.44
C SER A 170 22.62 5.68 9.57
N GLU A 171 21.36 5.70 10.02
CA GLU A 171 20.88 4.81 11.08
C GLU A 171 20.74 3.36 10.60
N LYS A 172 20.78 2.43 11.56
CA LYS A 172 20.62 1.00 11.29
C LYS A 172 19.14 0.67 11.17
N VAL A 173 18.73 0.11 10.04
CA VAL A 173 17.35 -0.33 9.79
C VAL A 173 17.23 -1.83 10.05
N GLY A 174 16.19 -2.22 10.79
CA GLY A 174 15.75 -3.61 10.93
C GLY A 174 14.53 -3.90 10.05
N VAL A 175 14.53 -5.05 9.37
CA VAL A 175 13.45 -5.51 8.49
C VAL A 175 12.96 -6.86 8.99
N VAL A 176 11.66 -6.97 9.26
CA VAL A 176 11.01 -8.21 9.70
C VAL A 176 10.20 -8.79 8.55
N MET A 177 10.51 -10.03 8.17
CA MET A 177 9.84 -10.77 7.09
C MET A 177 8.93 -11.85 7.67
N PRO A 178 7.86 -12.29 6.97
CA PRO A 178 7.01 -13.35 7.48
C PRO A 178 7.70 -14.72 7.41
N LEU A 179 8.54 -14.98 6.41
CA LEU A 179 9.24 -16.27 6.25
C LEU A 179 10.74 -16.06 6.09
N ARG A 180 11.55 -16.94 6.70
CA ARG A 180 13.02 -16.86 6.65
C ARG A 180 13.59 -17.02 5.24
N GLU A 181 12.98 -17.89 4.43
CA GLU A 181 13.33 -18.13 3.03
C GLU A 181 13.13 -16.91 2.11
N GLN A 182 12.39 -15.89 2.56
CA GLN A 182 12.19 -14.65 1.80
C GLN A 182 13.29 -13.62 2.05
N ILE A 183 14.17 -13.81 3.04
CA ILE A 183 15.20 -12.82 3.37
C ILE A 183 16.14 -12.62 2.19
N GLU A 184 16.65 -13.70 1.59
CA GLU A 184 17.65 -13.62 0.52
C GLU A 184 17.13 -12.87 -0.71
N THR A 185 15.87 -13.08 -1.08
CA THR A 185 15.23 -12.43 -2.23
C THR A 185 14.93 -10.95 -1.98
N GLU A 186 14.83 -10.53 -0.72
CA GLU A 186 14.48 -9.17 -0.33
C GLU A 186 15.70 -8.30 -0.03
N VAL A 187 16.87 -8.90 0.21
CA VAL A 187 18.12 -8.14 0.46
C VAL A 187 18.42 -7.14 -0.65
N ALA A 188 18.15 -7.50 -1.91
CA ALA A 188 18.39 -6.62 -3.06
C ALA A 188 17.58 -5.31 -2.96
N LYS A 189 16.34 -5.38 -2.47
CA LYS A 189 15.42 -4.26 -2.33
C LYS A 189 15.92 -3.21 -1.35
N TRP A 190 16.58 -3.64 -0.28
CA TRP A 190 17.05 -2.77 0.80
C TRP A 190 18.47 -2.23 0.59
N ARG A 191 19.09 -2.48 -0.58
CA ARG A 191 20.41 -1.91 -0.93
C ARG A 191 20.42 -0.39 -1.09
N ILE A 192 19.24 0.24 -1.13
CA ILE A 192 19.10 1.71 -1.14
C ILE A 192 19.53 2.35 0.19
N LEU A 193 19.63 1.58 1.26
CA LEU A 193 20.06 2.07 2.57
C LEU A 193 21.57 2.32 2.59
N SER A 194 21.99 3.39 3.28
CA SER A 194 23.43 3.71 3.42
C SER A 194 24.19 2.71 4.29
N THR A 195 23.48 2.04 5.21
CA THR A 195 24.01 0.94 6.01
C THR A 195 23.22 -0.35 5.72
N PRO A 196 23.87 -1.53 5.65
CA PRO A 196 23.14 -2.78 5.39
C PRO A 196 22.07 -3.03 6.47
N ALA A 197 20.85 -3.36 6.07
CA ALA A 197 19.78 -3.70 7.00
C ALA A 197 20.10 -4.96 7.84
N LEU A 198 19.49 -5.05 9.02
CA LEU A 198 19.36 -6.29 9.79
C LEU A 198 18.04 -6.97 9.41
N TYR A 199 18.03 -8.30 9.39
CA TYR A 199 16.85 -9.08 9.00
C TYR A 199 16.46 -10.04 10.12
N ALA A 200 15.15 -10.12 10.37
CA ALA A 200 14.53 -11.12 11.23
C ALA A 200 13.30 -11.70 10.55
N ALA A 201 12.84 -12.87 11.00
CA ALA A 201 11.60 -13.48 10.52
C ALA A 201 10.63 -13.68 11.68
N ALA A 202 9.37 -13.30 11.48
CA ALA A 202 8.26 -13.55 12.40
C ALA A 202 7.00 -13.79 11.56
N SER A 203 6.55 -15.04 11.52
CA SER A 203 5.42 -15.45 10.67
C SER A 203 4.09 -15.02 11.31
N PRO A 204 3.23 -14.29 10.57
CA PRO A 204 1.84 -14.05 11.00
C PRO A 204 0.92 -15.23 10.65
N TYR A 205 1.47 -16.36 10.18
CA TYR A 205 0.72 -17.52 9.70
C TYR A 205 0.93 -18.78 10.54
N SER A 206 1.94 -18.80 11.41
CA SER A 206 2.09 -19.86 12.41
C SER A 206 1.63 -19.34 13.76
N ASP A 207 1.03 -20.23 14.56
CA ASP A 207 0.57 -19.93 15.92
C ASP A 207 1.72 -20.00 16.95
N ASP A 208 2.98 -19.90 16.48
CA ASP A 208 4.15 -20.08 17.34
C ASP A 208 4.40 -18.82 18.20
N ILE A 209 3.97 -18.89 19.47
CA ILE A 209 4.57 -18.17 20.60
C ILE A 209 5.40 -19.18 21.39
#